data_AF-X0XIT9-F1
#
_entry.id   AF-X0XIT9-F1
#
_cell.length_a   1.000
_cell.length_b   1.000
_cell.length_c   1.000
_cell.angle_alpha   90.00
_cell.angle_beta   90.00
_cell.angle_gamma   90.00
#
_symmetry.space_group_name_H-M   'P 1'
#
loop_
_entity.id
_entity.type
_entity.pdbx_description
1 polymer ?
#
loop_
_entity_poly.entity_id
_entity_poly.type
_entity_poly.pdbx_seq_one_letter_code
_entity_poly.pdbx_strand_id
1 'polypeptide(L)'
;PLVAKLKQGSISPEDKQSILEQILENDRKNGEILLGLAFYSAMNEQWERALEYARTFLKIEGRENAGRLSVGLLEAEVFHNMGRKEEAKTSLEGYYRRTKDPWYLAISEYLFGKHTEQSLSEKAGETPENLVTWHTALGFWAEGSGDKKKAIKHYKEALGSYMDTRIEYDFAKERIKRLRRPSE
;
A
#
# COMPACT_ATOMS: atom_id res chain seq x y z
N PRO A 1 25.19 7.49 10.17
CA PRO A 1 24.73 6.71 9.00
C PRO A 1 23.22 6.92 8.74
N LEU A 2 22.81 7.16 7.49
CA LEU A 2 21.40 7.43 7.12
C LEU A 2 20.45 6.30 7.56
N VAL A 3 20.91 5.04 7.49
CA VAL A 3 20.18 3.85 7.95
C VAL A 3 19.87 3.88 9.46
N ALA A 4 20.72 4.51 10.28
CA ALA A 4 20.49 4.62 11.72
C ALA A 4 19.41 5.67 12.06
N LYS A 5 19.19 6.67 11.18
CA LYS A 5 18.08 7.62 11.32
C LYS A 5 16.74 6.91 11.05
N LEU A 6 16.65 6.10 9.99
CA LEU A 6 15.43 5.35 9.64
C LEU A 6 14.87 4.46 10.77
N LYS A 7 15.70 4.03 11.72
CA LYS A 7 15.30 3.20 12.87
C LYS A 7 14.74 4.00 14.06
N GLN A 8 14.76 5.34 14.01
CA GLN A 8 14.20 6.17 15.07
C GLN A 8 12.67 6.25 14.91
N GLY A 9 11.93 5.89 15.96
CA GLY A 9 10.47 5.74 15.93
C GLY A 9 9.66 7.04 15.72
N SER A 10 10.31 8.21 15.69
CA SER A 10 9.66 9.53 15.61
C SER A 10 9.80 10.24 14.26
N ILE A 11 10.35 9.58 13.23
CA ILE A 11 10.56 10.21 11.92
C ILE A 11 9.27 10.20 11.09
N SER A 12 8.93 11.34 10.50
CA SER A 12 7.75 11.49 9.64
C SER A 12 7.89 10.73 8.32
N PRO A 13 6.78 10.37 7.65
CA PRO A 13 6.84 9.79 6.30
C PRO A 13 7.62 10.65 5.30
N GLU A 14 7.53 11.98 5.40
CA GLU A 14 8.28 12.93 4.57
C GLU A 14 9.80 12.83 4.79
N ASP A 15 10.24 12.77 6.06
CA ASP A 15 11.65 12.63 6.39
C ASP A 15 12.19 11.25 5.99
N LYS A 16 11.40 10.17 6.20
CA LYS A 16 11.74 8.82 5.74
C LYS A 16 11.91 8.78 4.22
N GLN A 17 11.00 9.42 3.48
CA GLN A 17 11.10 9.54 2.02
C GLN A 17 12.38 10.27 1.60
N SER A 18 12.67 11.44 2.16
CA SER A 18 13.87 12.21 1.82
C SER A 18 15.17 11.43 2.09
N ILE A 19 15.24 10.69 3.20
CA ILE A 19 16.40 9.85 3.52
C ILE A 19 16.55 8.73 2.47
N LEU A 20 15.47 8.05 2.11
CA LEU A 20 15.51 6.98 1.12
C LEU A 20 15.89 7.49 -0.28
N GLU A 21 15.44 8.68 -0.68
CA GLU A 21 15.83 9.33 -1.94
C GLU A 21 17.35 9.55 -2.00
N GLN A 22 17.95 10.05 -0.92
CA GLN A 22 19.41 10.23 -0.84
C GLN A 22 20.18 8.90 -0.94
N ILE A 23 19.63 7.81 -0.40
CA ILE A 23 20.27 6.49 -0.53
C ILE A 23 20.12 5.97 -1.97
N LEU A 24 18.95 6.16 -2.59
CA LEU A 24 18.67 5.73 -3.98
C LEU A 24 19.62 6.38 -5.00
N GLU A 25 20.10 7.61 -4.75
CA GLU A 25 21.09 8.28 -5.61
C GLU A 25 22.36 7.43 -5.83
N ASN A 26 22.75 6.65 -4.82
CA ASN A 26 23.95 5.82 -4.83
C ASN A 26 23.70 4.38 -5.33
N ASP A 27 22.47 3.88 -5.20
CA ASP A 27 22.05 2.56 -5.70
C ASP A 27 20.63 2.62 -6.28
N ARG A 28 20.55 3.04 -7.55
CA ARG A 28 19.28 3.33 -8.24
C ARG A 28 18.38 2.12 -8.47
N LYS A 29 18.87 0.90 -8.25
CA LYS A 29 18.12 -0.35 -8.46
C LYS A 29 17.84 -1.10 -7.16
N ASN A 30 18.06 -0.45 -6.02
CA ASN A 30 17.77 -1.06 -4.73
C ASN A 30 16.27 -1.28 -4.54
N GLY A 31 15.83 -2.54 -4.62
CA GLY A 31 14.41 -2.89 -4.57
C GLY A 31 13.74 -2.53 -3.24
N GLU A 32 14.43 -2.69 -2.11
CA GLU A 32 13.88 -2.36 -0.79
C GLU A 32 13.62 -0.85 -0.64
N ILE A 33 14.54 -0.03 -1.17
CA ILE A 33 14.41 1.43 -1.15
C ILE A 33 13.24 1.87 -2.05
N LEU A 34 13.14 1.32 -3.26
CA LEU A 34 12.06 1.66 -4.19
C LEU A 34 10.68 1.28 -3.64
N LEU A 35 10.58 0.12 -2.97
CA LEU A 35 9.37 -0.29 -2.26
C LEU A 35 9.00 0.74 -1.18
N GLY A 36 9.96 1.10 -0.33
CA GLY A 36 9.74 2.10 0.73
C GLY A 36 9.29 3.45 0.16
N LEU A 37 9.95 3.91 -0.90
CA LEU A 37 9.63 5.18 -1.57
C LEU A 37 8.24 5.18 -2.20
N ALA A 38 7.78 4.07 -2.79
CA ALA A 38 6.42 3.96 -3.32
C ALA A 38 5.37 4.20 -2.21
N PHE A 39 5.53 3.52 -1.07
CA PHE A 39 4.62 3.67 0.07
C PHE A 39 4.72 5.05 0.72
N TYR A 40 5.91 5.56 1.03
CA TYR A 40 6.04 6.88 1.69
C TYR A 40 5.56 8.02 0.78
N SER A 41 5.80 7.94 -0.53
CA SER A 41 5.23 8.91 -1.49
C SER A 41 3.70 8.88 -1.46
N ALA A 42 3.08 7.69 -1.40
CA ALA A 42 1.64 7.55 -1.29
C ALA A 42 1.09 8.00 0.07
N MET A 43 1.81 7.77 1.17
CA MET A 43 1.47 8.36 2.48
C MET A 43 1.44 9.89 2.40
N ASN A 44 2.36 10.47 1.62
CA ASN A 44 2.52 11.91 1.42
C ASN A 44 1.62 12.50 0.33
N GLU A 45 0.73 11.71 -0.28
CA GLU A 45 -0.17 12.14 -1.37
C GLU A 45 0.58 12.59 -2.63
N GLN A 46 1.85 12.18 -2.76
CA GLN A 46 2.66 12.40 -3.95
C GLN A 46 2.39 11.28 -4.96
N TRP A 47 1.16 11.24 -5.47
CA TRP A 47 0.63 10.10 -6.24
C TRP A 47 1.47 9.71 -7.46
N GLU A 48 1.86 10.70 -8.26
CA GLU A 48 2.68 10.42 -9.46
C GLU A 48 4.07 9.87 -9.09
N ARG A 49 4.68 10.36 -8.00
CA ARG A 49 5.96 9.81 -7.51
C ARG A 49 5.79 8.40 -6.96
N ALA A 50 4.70 8.12 -6.24
CA ALA A 50 4.38 6.78 -5.78
C ALA A 50 4.27 5.79 -6.94
N LEU A 51 3.59 6.18 -8.02
CA LEU A 51 3.48 5.38 -9.25
C LEU A 51 4.83 5.19 -9.95
N GLU A 52 5.67 6.23 -10.01
CA GLU A 52 7.01 6.15 -10.59
C GLU A 52 7.88 5.13 -9.85
N TYR A 53 7.94 5.21 -8.52
CA TYR A 53 8.70 4.27 -7.69
C TYR A 53 8.14 2.85 -7.78
N ALA A 54 6.81 2.69 -7.71
CA ALA A 54 6.15 1.40 -7.83
C ALA A 54 6.49 0.71 -9.17
N ARG A 55 6.37 1.44 -10.28
CA ARG A 55 6.68 0.91 -11.62
C ARG A 55 8.16 0.59 -11.78
N THR A 56 9.04 1.41 -11.23
CA THR A 56 10.49 1.16 -11.27
C THR A 56 10.83 -0.11 -10.50
N PHE A 57 10.25 -0.30 -9.31
CA PHE A 57 10.39 -1.53 -8.53
C PHE A 57 9.86 -2.77 -9.27
N LEU A 58 8.65 -2.69 -9.84
CA LEU A 58 8.02 -3.82 -10.53
C LEU A 58 8.74 -4.23 -11.82
N LYS A 59 9.50 -3.32 -12.46
CA LYS A 59 10.36 -3.62 -13.62
C LYS A 59 11.61 -4.43 -13.27
N ILE A 60 12.05 -4.44 -12.01
CA ILE A 60 13.18 -5.28 -11.59
C ILE A 60 12.75 -6.74 -11.74
N GLU A 61 13.54 -7.56 -12.42
CA GLU A 61 13.24 -9.00 -12.53
C GLU A 61 13.35 -9.68 -11.17
N GLY A 62 12.41 -10.55 -10.86
CA GLY A 62 12.41 -11.25 -9.58
C GLY A 62 11.23 -12.21 -9.42
N ARG A 63 11.38 -13.12 -8.46
CA ARG A 63 10.29 -14.02 -8.05
C ARG A 63 9.22 -13.22 -7.30
N GLU A 64 8.01 -13.75 -7.30
CA GLU A 64 6.95 -13.27 -6.41
C GLU A 64 7.44 -13.30 -4.95
N ASN A 65 7.22 -12.20 -4.24
CA ASN A 65 7.54 -12.02 -2.84
C ASN A 65 6.59 -10.97 -2.23
N ALA A 66 6.59 -10.84 -0.91
CA ALA A 66 5.73 -9.90 -0.20
C ALA A 66 5.80 -8.47 -0.77
N GLY A 67 7.02 -7.97 -1.07
CA GLY A 67 7.18 -6.63 -1.62
C GLY A 67 6.54 -6.43 -3.00
N ARG A 68 6.71 -7.39 -3.92
CA ARG A 68 6.05 -7.36 -5.24
C ARG A 68 4.54 -7.43 -5.15
N LEU A 69 4.04 -8.24 -4.22
CA LEU A 69 2.61 -8.39 -3.97
C LEU A 69 2.02 -7.08 -3.44
N SER A 70 2.63 -6.47 -2.41
CA SER A 70 2.18 -5.21 -1.82
C SER A 70 2.27 -4.04 -2.80
N VAL A 71 3.41 -3.87 -3.51
CA VAL A 71 3.58 -2.75 -4.45
C VAL A 71 2.71 -2.90 -5.70
N GLY A 72 2.52 -4.13 -6.18
CA GLY A 72 1.65 -4.37 -7.33
C GLY A 72 0.18 -4.03 -7.04
N LEU A 73 -0.26 -4.26 -5.80
CA LEU A 73 -1.59 -3.85 -5.35
C LEU A 73 -1.66 -2.33 -5.17
N LEU A 74 -0.66 -1.73 -4.49
CA LEU A 74 -0.56 -0.28 -4.27
C LEU A 74 -0.66 0.52 -5.58
N GLU A 75 -0.03 0.07 -6.67
CA GLU A 75 -0.10 0.75 -7.98
C GLU A 75 -1.56 0.93 -8.45
N ALA A 76 -2.37 -0.13 -8.38
CA ALA A 76 -3.77 -0.07 -8.77
C ALA A 76 -4.59 0.84 -7.85
N GLU A 77 -4.32 0.77 -6.55
CA GLU A 77 -5.03 1.58 -5.55
C GLU A 77 -4.70 3.07 -5.65
N VAL A 78 -3.46 3.44 -5.99
CA VAL A 78 -3.08 4.83 -6.24
C VAL A 78 -3.82 5.39 -7.45
N PHE A 79 -3.91 4.65 -8.57
CA PHE A 79 -4.75 5.07 -9.70
C PHE A 79 -6.20 5.29 -9.29
N HIS A 80 -6.74 4.39 -8.48
CA HIS A 80 -8.12 4.49 -8.00
C HIS A 80 -8.31 5.74 -7.12
N ASN A 81 -7.37 6.03 -6.22
CA ASN A 81 -7.40 7.20 -5.36
C ASN A 81 -7.30 8.52 -6.16
N MET A 82 -6.55 8.54 -7.27
CA MET A 82 -6.49 9.67 -8.20
C MET A 82 -7.75 9.83 -9.06
N GLY A 83 -8.75 8.94 -8.95
CA GLY A 83 -9.93 8.92 -9.81
C GLY A 83 -9.68 8.40 -11.23
N ARG A 84 -8.50 7.83 -11.50
CA ARG A 84 -8.08 7.28 -12.81
C ARG A 84 -8.60 5.85 -12.99
N LYS A 85 -9.92 5.71 -13.08
CA LYS A 85 -10.64 4.42 -12.99
C LYS A 85 -10.19 3.37 -14.01
N GLU A 86 -10.00 3.75 -15.27
CA GLU A 86 -9.57 2.81 -16.31
C GLU A 86 -8.15 2.29 -16.08
N GLU A 87 -7.26 3.14 -15.58
CA GLU A 87 -5.89 2.76 -15.26
C GLU A 87 -5.82 1.90 -14.00
N ALA A 88 -6.65 2.22 -13.00
CA ALA A 88 -6.82 1.37 -11.81
C ALA A 88 -7.28 -0.04 -12.19
N LYS A 89 -8.31 -0.12 -13.04
CA LYS A 89 -8.83 -1.40 -13.54
C LYS A 89 -7.78 -2.16 -14.34
N THR A 90 -7.12 -1.50 -15.30
CA THR A 90 -6.09 -2.13 -16.14
C THR A 90 -4.92 -2.63 -15.29
N SER A 91 -4.46 -1.83 -14.33
CA SER A 91 -3.40 -2.18 -13.39
C SER A 91 -3.78 -3.39 -12.55
N LEU A 92 -4.99 -3.39 -11.97
CA LEU A 92 -5.50 -4.48 -11.14
C LEU A 92 -5.72 -5.77 -11.96
N GLU A 93 -6.18 -5.68 -13.21
CA GLU A 93 -6.31 -6.85 -14.10
C GLU A 93 -4.95 -7.45 -14.44
N GLY A 94 -3.99 -6.59 -14.76
CA GLY A 94 -2.61 -7.01 -14.96
C GLY A 94 -2.01 -7.65 -13.71
N TYR A 95 -2.36 -7.15 -12.52
CA TYR A 95 -1.92 -7.70 -11.24
C TYR A 95 -2.54 -9.07 -10.98
N TYR A 96 -3.86 -9.17 -11.10
CA TYR A 96 -4.58 -10.43 -10.93
C TYR A 96 -4.06 -11.55 -11.85
N ARG A 97 -3.74 -11.24 -13.12
CA ARG A 97 -3.24 -12.25 -14.07
C ARG A 97 -1.83 -12.77 -13.74
N ARG A 98 -0.99 -11.97 -13.06
CA ARG A 98 0.42 -12.31 -12.78
C ARG A 98 0.64 -12.86 -11.37
N THR A 99 -0.27 -12.59 -10.45
CA THR A 99 -0.20 -13.03 -9.05
C THR A 99 -0.59 -14.49 -8.91
N LYS A 100 0.18 -15.25 -8.15
CA LYS A 100 -0.09 -16.66 -7.81
C LYS A 100 -0.52 -16.83 -6.36
N ASP A 101 -0.15 -15.88 -5.50
CA ASP A 101 -0.52 -15.89 -4.09
C ASP A 101 -2.06 -15.86 -3.91
N PRO A 102 -2.67 -16.90 -3.29
CA PRO A 102 -4.13 -16.99 -3.15
C PRO A 102 -4.74 -15.85 -2.32
N TRP A 103 -4.00 -15.30 -1.37
CA TRP A 103 -4.49 -14.25 -0.49
C TRP A 103 -4.62 -12.93 -1.26
N TYR A 104 -3.60 -12.57 -2.03
CA TYR A 104 -3.63 -11.37 -2.85
C TYR A 104 -4.59 -11.48 -4.06
N LEU A 105 -4.81 -12.70 -4.57
CA LEU A 105 -5.86 -12.94 -5.57
C LEU A 105 -7.25 -12.67 -4.99
N ALA A 106 -7.54 -13.18 -3.79
CA ALA A 106 -8.82 -12.92 -3.12
C ALA A 106 -9.06 -11.42 -2.91
N ILE A 107 -8.04 -10.68 -2.45
CA ILE A 107 -8.12 -9.22 -2.30
C ILE A 107 -8.44 -8.57 -3.65
N SER A 108 -7.75 -8.95 -4.72
CA SER A 108 -8.00 -8.39 -6.06
C SER A 108 -9.42 -8.66 -6.55
N GLU A 109 -9.95 -9.87 -6.32
CA GLU A 109 -11.32 -10.22 -6.67
C GLU A 109 -12.36 -9.40 -5.90
N TYR A 110 -12.09 -9.10 -4.63
CA TYR A 110 -12.91 -8.16 -3.86
C TYR A 110 -12.92 -6.77 -4.48
N LEU A 111 -11.73 -6.25 -4.83
CA LEU A 111 -11.60 -4.92 -5.43
C LEU A 111 -12.28 -4.84 -6.81
N PHE A 112 -12.37 -5.96 -7.53
CA PHE A 112 -13.19 -6.08 -8.75
C PHE A 112 -14.71 -6.11 -8.50
N GLY A 113 -15.15 -6.20 -7.25
CA GLY A 113 -16.56 -6.39 -6.91
C GLY A 113 -17.09 -7.80 -7.20
N LYS A 114 -16.21 -8.81 -7.34
CA LYS A 114 -16.60 -10.21 -7.60
C LYS A 114 -17.02 -10.95 -6.33
N HIS A 115 -16.60 -10.47 -5.16
CA HIS A 115 -16.85 -11.11 -3.86
C HIS A 115 -17.35 -10.10 -2.82
N THR A 116 -17.96 -10.61 -1.75
CA THR A 116 -18.42 -9.80 -0.62
C THR A 116 -17.34 -9.71 0.46
N GLU A 117 -17.43 -8.71 1.34
CA GLU A 117 -16.47 -8.51 2.43
C GLU A 117 -16.45 -9.72 3.39
N GLN A 118 -17.61 -10.36 3.54
CA GLN A 118 -17.80 -11.53 4.41
C GLN A 118 -16.99 -12.74 3.95
N SER A 119 -16.95 -13.04 2.64
CA SER A 119 -16.20 -14.20 2.12
C SER A 119 -14.69 -14.05 2.24
N LEU A 120 -14.19 -12.81 2.41
CA LEU A 120 -12.78 -12.54 2.66
C LEU A 120 -12.43 -12.52 4.14
N SER A 121 -13.33 -12.01 4.99
CA SER A 121 -13.13 -11.96 6.44
C SER A 121 -12.80 -13.34 7.03
N GLU A 122 -13.43 -14.39 6.53
CA GLU A 122 -13.20 -15.78 6.98
C GLU A 122 -11.76 -16.27 6.67
N LYS A 123 -11.17 -15.81 5.57
CA LYS A 123 -9.77 -16.12 5.18
C LYS A 123 -8.76 -15.14 5.80
N ALA A 124 -9.18 -13.91 6.11
CA ALA A 124 -8.33 -12.86 6.66
C ALA A 124 -7.90 -13.11 8.10
N GLY A 125 -8.81 -13.69 8.90
CA GLY A 125 -8.65 -13.87 10.35
C GLY A 125 -7.60 -14.91 10.75
N GLU A 126 -6.91 -15.52 9.80
CA GLU A 126 -5.93 -16.58 10.06
C GLU A 126 -4.59 -16.04 10.60
N THR A 127 -4.16 -14.84 10.19
CA THR A 127 -2.87 -14.26 10.64
C THR A 127 -2.89 -12.72 10.72
N PRO A 128 -2.13 -12.11 11.65
CA PRO A 128 -1.96 -10.65 11.72
C PRO A 128 -1.44 -10.01 10.43
N GLU A 129 -0.59 -10.71 9.67
CA GLU A 129 -0.08 -10.29 8.37
C GLU A 129 -1.20 -10.16 7.33
N ASN A 130 -2.13 -11.11 7.32
CA ASN A 130 -3.28 -11.06 6.43
C ASN A 130 -4.21 -9.91 6.82
N LEU A 131 -4.46 -9.74 8.12
CA LEU A 131 -5.27 -8.65 8.66
C LEU A 131 -4.75 -7.28 8.26
N VAL A 132 -3.45 -7.00 8.46
CA VAL A 132 -2.88 -5.68 8.07
C VAL A 132 -2.96 -5.47 6.57
N THR A 133 -2.66 -6.49 5.77
CA THR A 133 -2.60 -6.37 4.30
C THR A 133 -3.98 -6.03 3.74
N TRP A 134 -5.01 -6.83 4.04
CA TRP A 134 -6.31 -6.60 3.41
C TRP A 134 -7.01 -5.36 3.94
N HIS A 135 -6.94 -5.08 5.25
CA HIS A 135 -7.60 -3.90 5.79
C HIS A 135 -6.94 -2.61 5.31
N THR A 136 -5.63 -2.63 5.08
CA THR A 136 -4.95 -1.49 4.44
C THR A 136 -5.44 -1.29 3.01
N ALA A 137 -5.50 -2.38 2.24
CA ALA A 137 -5.95 -2.36 0.85
C ALA A 137 -7.41 -1.86 0.70
N LEU A 138 -8.32 -2.46 1.46
CA LEU A 138 -9.73 -2.07 1.45
C LEU A 138 -9.96 -0.66 1.99
N GLY A 139 -9.19 -0.26 3.00
CA GLY A 139 -9.22 1.10 3.50
C GLY A 139 -8.87 2.10 2.40
N PHE A 140 -7.80 1.84 1.66
CA PHE A 140 -7.33 2.74 0.61
C PHE A 140 -8.22 2.74 -0.64
N TRP A 141 -8.78 1.59 -1.00
CA TRP A 141 -9.76 1.52 -2.07
C TRP A 141 -11.07 2.24 -1.72
N ALA A 142 -11.56 2.09 -0.49
CA ALA A 142 -12.73 2.82 0.00
C ALA A 142 -12.48 4.33 0.02
N GLU A 143 -11.26 4.74 0.38
CA GLU A 143 -10.83 6.13 0.33
C GLU A 143 -10.93 6.70 -1.09
N GLY A 144 -10.36 6.01 -2.10
CA GLY A 144 -10.48 6.43 -3.50
C GLY A 144 -11.92 6.40 -4.04
N SER A 145 -12.79 5.63 -3.39
CA SER A 145 -14.23 5.59 -3.69
C SER A 145 -15.01 6.73 -3.01
N GLY A 146 -14.36 7.55 -2.19
CA GLY A 146 -15.00 8.60 -1.38
C GLY A 146 -15.75 8.09 -0.15
N ASP A 147 -15.67 6.79 0.17
CA ASP A 147 -16.31 6.21 1.35
C ASP A 147 -15.40 6.34 2.58
N LYS A 148 -15.34 7.57 3.09
CA LYS A 148 -14.53 7.95 4.26
C LYS A 148 -14.84 7.09 5.51
N LYS A 149 -16.11 6.73 5.72
CA LYS A 149 -16.50 5.93 6.90
C LYS A 149 -15.93 4.51 6.79
N LYS A 150 -16.06 3.88 5.63
CA LYS A 150 -15.51 2.55 5.37
C LYS A 150 -13.99 2.54 5.38
N ALA A 151 -13.34 3.56 4.80
CA ALA A 151 -11.90 3.73 4.84
C ALA A 151 -11.37 3.76 6.29
N ILE A 152 -11.96 4.63 7.13
CA ILE A 152 -11.59 4.74 8.55
C ILE A 152 -11.83 3.44 9.32
N LYS A 153 -12.94 2.72 9.05
CA LYS A 153 -13.21 1.42 9.67
C LYS A 153 -12.06 0.46 9.39
N HIS A 154 -11.73 0.25 8.12
CA HIS A 154 -10.68 -0.70 7.76
C HIS A 154 -9.30 -0.28 8.28
N TYR A 155 -8.93 1.00 8.22
CA TYR A 155 -7.65 1.41 8.80
C TYR A 155 -7.57 1.17 10.32
N LYS A 156 -8.67 1.29 11.07
CA LYS A 156 -8.66 0.90 12.49
C LYS A 156 -8.40 -0.59 12.67
N GLU A 157 -9.03 -1.43 11.86
CA GLU A 157 -8.81 -2.88 11.91
C GLU A 157 -7.38 -3.25 11.50
N ALA A 158 -6.82 -2.60 10.48
CA ALA A 158 -5.41 -2.77 10.11
C ALA A 158 -4.47 -2.44 11.28
N LEU A 159 -4.74 -1.35 12.00
CA LEU A 159 -3.95 -0.97 13.19
C LEU A 159 -4.17 -1.91 14.38
N GLY A 160 -5.33 -2.58 14.44
CA GLY A 160 -5.65 -3.61 15.42
C GLY A 160 -4.85 -4.91 15.25
N SER A 161 -4.15 -5.08 14.11
CA SER A 161 -3.23 -6.21 13.90
C SER A 161 -1.93 -6.12 14.71
N TYR A 162 -1.57 -4.92 15.21
CA TYR A 162 -0.30 -4.61 15.86
C TYR A 162 0.97 -4.92 15.03
N MET A 163 0.85 -5.02 13.70
CA MET A 163 1.97 -5.27 12.79
C MET A 163 2.82 -3.99 12.53
N ASP A 164 3.29 -3.33 13.58
CA ASP A 164 4.00 -2.04 13.53
C ASP A 164 5.35 -2.06 12.80
N THR A 165 5.86 -3.25 12.47
CA THR A 165 7.04 -3.46 11.63
C THR A 165 6.73 -3.49 10.13
N ARG A 166 5.44 -3.55 9.75
CA ARG A 166 5.00 -3.62 8.34
C ARG A 166 4.76 -2.22 7.79
N ILE A 167 5.18 -2.01 6.54
CA ILE A 167 4.98 -0.71 5.88
C ILE A 167 3.50 -0.40 5.64
N GLU A 168 2.68 -1.44 5.46
CA GLU A 168 1.23 -1.33 5.35
C GLU A 168 0.59 -0.80 6.64
N TYR A 169 1.15 -1.14 7.81
CA TYR A 169 0.71 -0.59 9.09
C TYR A 169 1.00 0.91 9.19
N ASP A 170 2.24 1.31 8.87
CA ASP A 170 2.63 2.73 8.80
C ASP A 170 1.75 3.49 7.80
N PHE A 171 1.42 2.86 6.67
CA PHE A 171 0.53 3.42 5.66
C PHE A 171 -0.88 3.67 6.22
N ALA A 172 -1.51 2.66 6.80
CA ALA A 172 -2.83 2.76 7.42
C ALA A 172 -2.86 3.84 8.51
N LYS A 173 -1.80 3.91 9.34
CA LYS A 173 -1.62 4.91 10.39
C LYS A 173 -1.59 6.32 9.84
N GLU A 174 -0.96 6.55 8.69
CA GLU A 174 -0.89 7.88 8.12
C GLU A 174 -2.17 8.26 7.36
N ARG A 175 -2.73 7.36 6.55
CA ARG A 175 -3.98 7.61 5.83
C ARG A 175 -5.14 7.93 6.77
N ILE A 176 -5.28 7.20 7.88
CA ILE A 176 -6.35 7.46 8.85
C ILE A 176 -6.20 8.83 9.53
N LYS A 177 -4.97 9.30 9.80
CA LYS A 177 -4.75 10.65 10.34
C LYS A 177 -5.18 11.70 9.33
N ARG A 178 -4.79 11.55 8.07
CA ARG A 178 -5.17 12.49 6.99
C ARG A 178 -6.68 12.54 6.82
N LEU A 179 -7.34 11.39 6.77
CA LEU A 179 -8.81 11.33 6.71
C LEU A 179 -9.50 11.99 7.90
N ARG A 180 -8.91 11.97 9.10
CA ARG A 180 -9.49 12.62 10.28
C ARG A 180 -9.30 14.12 10.32
N ARG A 181 -8.41 14.69 9.49
CA ARG A 181 -8.27 16.15 9.41
C ARG A 181 -9.58 16.74 8.85
N PRO A 182 -10.04 17.88 9.38
CA PRO A 182 -11.13 18.62 8.76
C PRO A 182 -10.78 18.94 7.31
N SER A 183 -11.75 18.84 6.40
CA SER A 183 -11.60 19.41 5.07
C SER A 183 -11.49 20.93 5.24
N GLU A 184 -10.40 21.53 4.78
CA GLU A 184 -10.28 23.00 4.68
C GLU A 184 -11.33 23.57 3.71
#